data_AF-A0A2I0TSX5-F1
#
_entry.id   AF-A0A2I0TSX5-F1
#
_cell.length_a   1.000
_cell.length_b   1.000
_cell.length_c   1.000
_cell.angle_alpha   90.00
_cell.angle_beta   90.00
_cell.angle_gamma   90.00
#
_symmetry.space_group_name_H-M   'P 1'
#
loop_
_entity.id
_entity.type
_entity.pdbx_description
1 polymer ?
#
loop_
_entity_poly.entity_id
_entity_poly.type
_entity_poly.pdbx_seq_one_letter_code
_entity_poly.pdbx_strand_id
1 'polypeptide(L)'
;MSPRVLRELAEVIAGPLSTIFERSWRTGEVPEDWRKDSVTPVFKKGKKEDPGNCRPVSLTSIPGKMMEELILGILSKHMEEKKAIRSSQHGFTKGKSCLTKLLAFYNDRTGQIDEGRAVDVVYLDFSKAFDSLPEHPHSELIRDVKTGGSVGCSDHAVVEFTVLKGTRQTRSVVRTLNFMKANLQVFKELVKRTPWEMVLRDKEAEQSWQILRDAFHRVQEVSISRCKKTSKKGKRQAWLSHDLLVKLKAKKELHRQFRQDQVSWEEYRDATRLCRDEVRKAKVRLELNLARDVNNSKKGF
;
A
#
# COMPACT_ATOMS: atom_id res chain seq x y z
N MET A 1 -13.28 0.62 -4.19
CA MET A 1 -13.67 2.05 -4.32
C MET A 1 -12.44 2.94 -4.11
N SER A 2 -12.36 4.11 -4.76
CA SER A 2 -11.23 5.04 -4.60
C SER A 2 -11.33 5.85 -3.29
N PRO A 3 -10.25 6.01 -2.49
CA PRO A 3 -10.28 6.80 -1.24
C PRO A 3 -10.78 8.23 -1.45
N ARG A 4 -10.39 8.86 -2.57
CA ARG A 4 -10.84 10.21 -2.91
C ARG A 4 -12.36 10.24 -3.09
N VAL A 5 -12.93 9.26 -3.78
CA VAL A 5 -14.38 9.22 -4.03
C VAL A 5 -15.14 9.00 -2.73
N LEU A 6 -14.68 8.10 -1.86
CA LEU A 6 -15.29 7.89 -0.54
C LEU A 6 -15.29 9.16 0.31
N ARG A 7 -14.18 9.90 0.33
CA ARG A 7 -14.08 11.15 1.10
C ARG A 7 -15.03 12.24 0.59
N GLU A 8 -15.08 12.45 -0.72
CA GLU A 8 -15.93 13.49 -1.32
C GLU A 8 -17.43 13.16 -1.21
N LEU A 9 -17.77 11.86 -1.13
CA LEU A 9 -19.13 11.38 -0.98
C LEU A 9 -19.52 11.03 0.47
N ALA A 10 -18.68 11.34 1.45
CA ALA A 10 -18.85 10.91 2.84
C ALA A 10 -20.27 11.14 3.37
N GLU A 11 -20.85 12.33 3.16
CA GLU A 11 -22.22 12.67 3.59
C GLU A 11 -23.30 11.75 3.02
N VAL A 12 -23.12 11.26 1.79
CA VAL A 12 -24.13 10.44 1.09
C VAL A 12 -23.98 8.97 1.46
N ILE A 13 -22.75 8.51 1.62
CA ILE A 13 -22.46 7.10 1.92
C ILE A 13 -22.51 6.79 3.43
N ALA A 14 -22.47 7.80 4.30
CA ALA A 14 -22.47 7.62 5.74
C ALA A 14 -23.70 6.84 6.22
N GLY A 15 -24.90 7.21 5.77
CA GLY A 15 -26.16 6.52 6.11
C GLY A 15 -26.15 5.03 5.74
N PRO A 16 -25.97 4.66 4.45
CA PRO A 16 -25.96 3.26 4.06
C PRO A 16 -24.81 2.46 4.69
N LEU A 17 -23.62 3.05 4.85
CA LEU A 17 -22.51 2.37 5.56
C LEU A 17 -22.81 2.15 7.04
N SER A 18 -23.42 3.13 7.73
CA SER A 18 -23.82 2.98 9.13
C SER A 18 -24.81 1.84 9.30
N THR A 19 -25.77 1.72 8.38
CA THR A 19 -26.74 0.60 8.38
C THR A 19 -26.04 -0.75 8.23
N ILE A 20 -25.06 -0.85 7.32
CA ILE A 20 -24.28 -2.08 7.13
C ILE A 20 -23.46 -2.40 8.39
N PHE A 21 -22.77 -1.40 8.96
CA PHE A 21 -21.97 -1.59 10.17
C PHE A 21 -22.81 -2.04 11.36
N GLU A 22 -23.99 -1.45 11.56
CA GLU A 22 -24.89 -1.84 12.64
C GLU A 22 -25.37 -3.29 12.47
N ARG A 23 -25.70 -3.70 11.25
CA ARG A 23 -26.09 -5.09 10.96
C ARG A 23 -24.95 -6.06 11.17
N SER A 24 -23.77 -5.73 10.69
CA SER A 24 -22.57 -6.54 10.92
C SER A 24 -22.24 -6.66 12.40
N TRP A 25 -22.47 -5.59 13.17
CA TRP A 25 -22.29 -5.62 14.61
C TRP A 25 -23.29 -6.55 15.31
N ARG A 26 -24.57 -6.51 14.92
CA ARG A 26 -25.64 -7.33 15.54
C ARG A 26 -25.53 -8.81 15.19
N THR A 27 -25.16 -9.12 13.95
CA THR A 27 -25.10 -10.49 13.42
C THR A 27 -23.75 -11.17 13.65
N GLY A 28 -22.68 -10.39 13.81
CA GLY A 28 -21.31 -10.90 13.81
C GLY A 28 -20.77 -11.21 12.40
N GLU A 29 -21.54 -10.92 11.35
CA GLU A 29 -21.16 -11.19 9.96
C GLU A 29 -20.71 -9.91 9.24
N VAL A 30 -19.57 -9.97 8.56
CA VAL A 30 -19.07 -8.87 7.73
C VAL A 30 -19.08 -9.26 6.25
N PRO A 31 -19.25 -8.29 5.34
CA PRO A 31 -19.19 -8.57 3.92
C PRO A 31 -17.91 -9.29 3.48
N GLU A 32 -18.04 -10.19 2.51
CA GLU A 32 -16.93 -11.04 2.06
C GLU A 32 -15.75 -10.22 1.52
N ASP A 33 -16.05 -9.13 0.81
CA ASP A 33 -15.07 -8.16 0.31
C ASP A 33 -14.24 -7.51 1.42
N TRP A 34 -14.75 -7.47 2.65
CA TRP A 34 -14.06 -6.86 3.79
C TRP A 34 -13.12 -7.84 4.48
N ARG A 35 -13.38 -9.15 4.34
CA ARG A 35 -12.51 -10.23 4.85
C ARG A 35 -11.32 -10.49 3.94
N LYS A 36 -11.43 -10.15 2.65
CA LYS A 36 -10.38 -10.35 1.65
C LYS A 36 -9.39 -9.18 1.66
N ASP A 37 -8.12 -9.51 1.69
CA ASP A 37 -7.02 -8.56 1.60
C ASP A 37 -6.18 -8.77 0.33
N SER A 38 -5.66 -7.68 -0.22
CA SER A 38 -4.68 -7.74 -1.30
C SER A 38 -3.28 -7.70 -0.69
N VAL A 39 -2.59 -8.84 -0.69
CA VAL A 39 -1.25 -8.95 -0.12
C VAL A 39 -0.23 -8.31 -1.06
N THR A 40 0.42 -7.24 -0.59
CA THR A 40 1.53 -6.58 -1.30
C THR A 40 2.84 -6.82 -0.55
N PRO A 41 3.86 -7.40 -1.18
CA PRO A 41 5.16 -7.57 -0.53
C PRO A 41 5.87 -6.22 -0.38
N VAL A 42 6.29 -5.91 0.85
CA VAL A 42 7.13 -4.75 1.17
C VAL A 42 8.52 -5.24 1.55
N PHE A 43 9.51 -4.89 0.74
CA PHE A 43 10.89 -5.27 0.98
C PHE A 43 11.42 -4.68 2.29
N LYS A 44 12.01 -5.51 3.15
CA LYS A 44 12.53 -5.11 4.47
C LYS A 44 14.06 -4.92 4.47
N LYS A 45 14.84 -5.95 4.12
CA LYS A 45 16.32 -5.92 4.06
C LYS A 45 16.87 -7.18 3.36
N GLY A 46 18.09 -7.17 2.83
CA GLY A 46 18.73 -8.35 2.21
C GLY A 46 18.64 -8.39 0.69
N LYS A 47 18.58 -9.59 0.10
CA LYS A 47 18.39 -9.78 -1.36
C LYS A 47 16.91 -9.66 -1.70
N LYS A 48 16.57 -8.95 -2.78
CA LYS A 48 15.16 -8.68 -3.17
C LYS A 48 14.47 -9.90 -3.77
N GLU A 49 15.25 -10.86 -4.21
CA GLU A 49 14.82 -12.08 -4.88
C GLU A 49 14.37 -13.15 -3.88
N ASP A 50 14.72 -12.99 -2.60
CA ASP A 50 14.33 -13.89 -1.52
C ASP A 50 13.01 -13.41 -0.87
N PRO A 51 11.92 -14.18 -0.96
CA PRO A 51 10.62 -13.83 -0.38
C PRO A 51 10.67 -13.62 1.14
N GLY A 52 11.57 -14.28 1.86
CA GLY A 52 11.72 -14.14 3.32
C GLY A 52 12.22 -12.75 3.75
N ASN A 53 12.75 -11.98 2.81
CA ASN A 53 13.21 -10.61 3.02
C ASN A 53 12.12 -9.56 2.80
N CYS A 54 10.91 -9.98 2.43
CA CYS A 54 9.74 -9.13 2.29
C CYS A 54 8.74 -9.38 3.42
N ARG A 55 8.05 -8.33 3.85
CA ARG A 55 6.88 -8.41 4.71
C ARG A 55 5.63 -8.37 3.84
N PRO A 56 4.72 -9.35 3.91
CA PRO A 56 3.42 -9.22 3.30
C PRO A 56 2.65 -8.10 4.02
N VAL A 57 2.11 -7.14 3.27
CA VAL A 57 1.21 -6.12 3.79
C VAL A 57 -0.17 -6.33 3.16
N SER A 58 -1.13 -6.68 4.01
CA SER A 58 -2.53 -6.87 3.69
C SER A 58 -3.22 -5.53 3.45
N LEU A 59 -3.62 -5.27 2.20
CA LEU A 59 -4.46 -4.12 1.87
C LEU A 59 -5.93 -4.53 1.97
N THR A 60 -6.53 -4.28 3.14
CA THR A 60 -7.96 -4.49 3.36
C THR A 60 -8.82 -3.36 2.77
N SER A 61 -10.11 -3.63 2.59
CA SER A 61 -11.07 -2.66 2.06
C SER A 61 -11.19 -1.42 2.98
N ILE A 62 -11.39 -0.23 2.40
CA ILE A 62 -11.51 1.00 3.19
C ILE A 62 -12.71 0.95 4.16
N PRO A 63 -13.91 0.49 3.74
CA PRO A 63 -15.02 0.30 4.68
C PRO A 63 -14.73 -0.74 5.78
N GLY A 64 -14.01 -1.82 5.45
CA GLY A 64 -13.52 -2.79 6.43
C GLY A 64 -12.62 -2.15 7.48
N LYS A 65 -11.62 -1.36 7.06
CA LYS A 65 -10.73 -0.60 7.97
C LYS A 65 -11.48 0.38 8.86
N MET A 66 -12.53 1.02 8.33
CA MET A 66 -13.36 1.92 9.12
C MET A 66 -14.10 1.16 10.22
N MET A 67 -14.63 -0.03 9.92
CA MET A 67 -15.27 -0.89 10.92
C MET A 67 -14.25 -1.42 11.95
N GLU A 68 -13.06 -1.85 11.49
CA GLU A 68 -11.95 -2.27 12.35
C GLU A 68 -11.56 -1.17 13.35
N GLU A 69 -11.49 0.09 12.90
CA GLU A 69 -11.18 1.23 13.76
C GLU A 69 -12.26 1.47 14.83
N LEU A 70 -13.54 1.29 14.48
CA LEU A 70 -14.66 1.38 15.44
C LEU A 70 -14.57 0.27 16.49
N ILE A 71 -14.33 -0.97 16.06
CA ILE A 71 -14.13 -2.12 16.95
C ILE A 71 -12.92 -1.88 17.87
N LEU A 72 -11.81 -1.41 17.30
CA LEU A 72 -10.58 -1.11 18.04
C LEU A 72 -10.82 -0.05 19.12
N GLY A 73 -11.59 1.00 18.81
CA GLY A 73 -11.97 2.02 19.79
C GLY A 73 -12.73 1.45 20.99
N ILE A 74 -13.70 0.56 20.73
CA ILE A 74 -14.49 -0.11 21.77
C ILE A 74 -13.61 -1.05 22.62
N LEU A 75 -12.80 -1.89 21.97
CA LEU A 75 -11.90 -2.82 22.65
C LEU A 75 -10.85 -2.08 23.48
N SER A 76 -10.28 -1.00 22.95
CA SER A 76 -9.28 -0.20 23.68
C SER A 76 -9.85 0.38 24.97
N LYS A 77 -11.05 0.98 24.89
CA LYS A 77 -11.76 1.52 26.05
C LYS A 77 -12.03 0.42 27.09
N HIS A 78 -12.51 -0.73 26.65
CA HIS A 78 -12.77 -1.87 27.55
C HIS A 78 -11.51 -2.38 28.25
N MET A 79 -10.39 -2.49 27.52
CA MET A 79 -9.11 -2.95 28.07
C MET A 79 -8.52 -1.95 29.08
N GLU A 80 -8.74 -0.65 28.87
CA GLU A 80 -8.37 0.42 29.81
C GLU A 80 -9.22 0.35 31.08
N GLU A 81 -10.54 0.27 30.97
CA GLU A 81 -11.48 0.21 32.11
C GLU A 81 -11.23 -1.01 33.00
N LYS A 82 -11.00 -2.19 32.38
CA LYS A 82 -10.72 -3.42 33.11
C LYS A 82 -9.28 -3.53 33.61
N LYS A 83 -8.41 -2.56 33.31
CA LYS A 83 -6.98 -2.61 33.61
C LYS A 83 -6.32 -3.92 33.11
N ALA A 84 -6.79 -4.44 31.97
CA ALA A 84 -6.33 -5.71 31.43
C ALA A 84 -4.88 -5.63 30.91
N ILE A 85 -4.45 -4.43 30.51
CA ILE A 85 -3.08 -4.16 30.04
C ILE A 85 -2.21 -3.70 31.22
N ARG A 86 -1.11 -4.42 31.48
CA ARG A 86 -0.16 -4.05 32.54
C ARG A 86 0.47 -2.67 32.26
N SER A 87 0.74 -1.91 33.33
CA SER A 87 1.40 -0.59 33.23
C SER A 87 2.78 -0.65 32.55
N SER A 88 3.48 -1.79 32.62
CA SER A 88 4.76 -2.02 31.95
C SER A 88 4.64 -2.24 30.43
N GLN A 89 3.46 -2.53 29.89
CA GLN A 89 3.25 -2.63 28.45
C GLN A 89 3.28 -1.23 27.83
N HIS A 90 4.15 -1.06 26.83
CA HIS A 90 4.38 0.22 26.14
C HIS A 90 4.08 0.17 24.64
N GLY A 91 4.18 -1.01 24.02
CA GLY A 91 3.86 -1.17 22.61
C GLY A 91 2.35 -1.08 22.39
N PHE A 92 1.94 -0.34 21.35
CA PHE A 92 0.54 -0.18 20.95
C PHE A 92 -0.40 0.41 22.02
N THR A 93 0.14 1.10 23.02
CA THR A 93 -0.64 1.76 24.08
C THR A 93 -0.58 3.27 23.94
N LYS A 94 -1.71 3.96 24.10
CA LYS A 94 -1.80 5.41 24.01
C LYS A 94 -0.93 6.10 25.08
N GLY A 95 -0.25 7.18 24.72
CA GLY A 95 0.57 7.99 25.63
C GLY A 95 1.90 7.37 26.06
N LYS A 96 2.26 6.18 25.56
CA LYS A 96 3.54 5.53 25.82
C LYS A 96 4.38 5.45 24.55
N SER A 97 5.70 5.51 24.71
CA SER A 97 6.65 5.47 23.60
C SER A 97 7.84 4.55 23.91
N CYS A 98 8.71 4.32 22.93
CA CYS A 98 9.98 3.62 23.15
C CYS A 98 10.85 4.34 24.19
N LEU A 99 10.81 5.68 24.21
CA LEU A 99 11.57 6.48 25.16
C LEU A 99 11.06 6.29 26.59
N THR A 100 9.75 6.35 26.80
CA THR A 100 9.18 6.15 28.14
C THR A 100 9.42 4.72 28.63
N LYS A 101 9.40 3.73 27.72
CA LYS A 101 9.78 2.34 28.05
C LYS A 101 11.22 2.26 28.54
N LEU A 102 12.14 2.91 27.82
CA LEU A 102 13.56 2.91 28.15
C LEU A 102 13.84 3.61 29.49
N LEU A 103 13.20 4.76 29.72
CA LEU A 103 13.31 5.49 30.99
C LEU A 103 12.76 4.69 32.17
N ALA A 104 11.58 4.08 32.02
CA ALA A 104 11.00 3.23 33.06
C ALA A 104 11.91 2.03 33.37
N PHE A 105 12.52 1.44 32.33
CA PHE A 105 13.48 0.36 32.49
C PHE A 105 14.74 0.82 33.23
N TYR A 106 15.37 1.93 32.82
CA TYR A 106 16.59 2.40 33.48
C TYR A 106 16.33 2.80 34.92
N ASN A 107 15.25 3.54 35.21
CA ASN A 107 14.93 3.94 36.59
C ASN A 107 14.73 2.74 37.52
N ASP A 108 14.05 1.69 37.05
CA ASP A 108 13.88 0.44 37.82
C ASP A 108 15.23 -0.25 38.07
N ARG A 109 16.09 -0.30 37.06
CA ARG A 109 17.39 -0.97 37.14
C ARG A 109 18.40 -0.21 37.99
N THR A 110 18.49 1.11 37.86
CA THR A 110 19.37 1.95 38.68
C THR A 110 18.96 1.86 40.14
N GLY A 111 17.66 1.90 40.46
CA GLY A 111 17.20 1.72 41.84
C GLY A 111 17.59 0.37 42.45
N GLN A 112 17.52 -0.71 41.68
CA GLN A 112 17.98 -2.03 42.15
C GLN A 112 19.50 -2.08 42.40
N ILE A 113 20.28 -1.43 41.54
CA ILE A 113 21.75 -1.35 41.69
C ILE A 113 22.13 -0.50 42.90
N ASP A 114 21.45 0.64 43.11
CA ASP A 114 21.68 1.52 44.26
C ASP A 114 21.40 0.82 45.60
N GLU A 115 20.45 -0.12 45.60
CA GLU A 115 20.16 -1.00 46.75
C GLU A 115 21.12 -2.20 46.88
N GLY A 116 22.16 -2.28 46.05
CA GLY A 116 23.17 -3.33 46.07
C GLY A 116 22.70 -4.69 45.54
N ARG A 117 21.57 -4.75 44.80
CA ARG A 117 21.09 -5.99 44.20
C ARG A 117 21.82 -6.29 42.89
N ALA A 118 22.12 -7.57 42.65
CA ALA A 118 22.56 -8.04 41.34
C ALA A 118 21.39 -7.96 40.34
N VAL A 119 21.69 -7.50 39.11
CA VAL A 119 20.70 -7.24 38.07
C VAL A 119 21.14 -7.88 36.76
N ASP A 120 20.37 -8.87 36.30
CA ASP A 120 20.53 -9.49 34.98
C ASP A 120 19.33 -9.17 34.07
N VAL A 121 19.58 -9.07 32.76
CA VAL A 121 18.57 -8.67 31.76
C VAL A 121 18.52 -9.69 30.63
N VAL A 122 17.34 -10.25 30.40
CA VAL A 122 17.08 -11.18 29.28
C VAL A 122 16.18 -10.49 28.25
N TYR A 123 16.62 -10.44 27.00
CA TYR A 123 15.84 -9.94 25.88
C TYR A 123 15.18 -11.09 25.13
N LEU A 124 13.87 -10.99 24.93
CA LEU A 124 13.05 -11.98 24.23
C LEU A 124 12.41 -11.34 23.01
N ASP A 125 12.35 -12.07 21.90
CA ASP A 125 11.65 -11.67 20.68
C ASP A 125 10.86 -12.87 20.12
N PHE A 126 9.66 -12.60 19.59
CA PHE A 126 8.81 -13.63 19.02
C PHE A 126 9.06 -13.73 17.51
N SER A 127 9.43 -14.92 17.04
CA SER A 127 9.51 -15.19 15.60
C SER A 127 8.09 -15.15 15.00
N LYS A 128 7.91 -14.29 13.99
CA LYS A 128 6.64 -14.14 13.25
C LYS A 128 5.42 -13.93 14.16
N ALA A 129 5.51 -13.02 15.12
CA ALA A 129 4.49 -12.82 16.16
C ALA A 129 3.02 -12.69 15.67
N PHE A 130 2.79 -12.14 14.46
CA PHE A 130 1.44 -12.01 13.89
C PHE A 130 1.00 -13.25 13.10
N ASP A 131 1.94 -13.95 12.47
CA ASP A 131 1.63 -15.16 11.66
C ASP A 131 1.51 -16.41 12.54
N SER A 132 2.09 -16.37 13.74
CA SER A 132 2.07 -17.47 14.72
C SER A 132 0.84 -17.44 15.64
N LEU A 133 -0.11 -16.51 15.42
CA LEU A 133 -1.37 -16.49 16.15
C LEU A 133 -2.26 -17.63 15.65
N PRO A 134 -2.73 -18.55 16.52
CA PRO A 134 -3.64 -19.60 16.10
C PRO A 134 -4.94 -18.99 15.55
N GLU A 135 -5.31 -19.36 14.32
CA GLU A 135 -6.59 -19.02 13.69
C GLU A 135 -7.73 -19.76 14.43
N HIS A 136 -8.13 -19.21 15.59
CA HIS A 136 -9.25 -19.56 16.48
C HIS A 136 -9.22 -20.91 17.24
N PRO A 137 -9.79 -20.96 18.47
CA PRO A 137 -10.32 -22.17 19.05
C PRO A 137 -11.73 -22.42 18.48
N HIS A 138 -11.83 -23.12 17.35
CA HIS A 138 -13.09 -23.71 16.90
C HIS A 138 -12.91 -25.21 16.65
N SER A 139 -13.82 -25.95 17.27
CA SER A 139 -14.14 -27.36 17.07
C SER A 139 -13.89 -27.90 15.66
N GLU A 140 -13.27 -29.08 15.61
CA GLU A 140 -13.30 -30.06 14.52
C GLU A 140 -12.94 -29.55 13.11
N LEU A 141 -11.65 -29.59 12.73
CA LEU A 141 -11.28 -29.48 11.32
C LEU A 141 -10.02 -30.25 10.90
N ILE A 142 -9.71 -31.38 11.56
CA ILE A 142 -8.97 -32.49 10.94
C ILE A 142 -9.54 -33.82 11.48
N ARG A 143 -10.34 -34.51 10.67
CA ARG A 143 -10.48 -35.98 10.71
C ARG A 143 -9.86 -36.53 9.42
N ASP A 144 -9.17 -37.65 9.56
CA ASP A 144 -8.38 -38.38 8.54
C ASP A 144 -7.10 -37.70 8.03
N VAL A 145 -6.05 -37.84 8.84
CA VAL A 145 -4.67 -37.88 8.36
C VAL A 145 -4.41 -39.29 7.80
N LYS A 146 -4.02 -39.39 6.53
CA LYS A 146 -3.30 -40.57 6.01
C LYS A 146 -1.89 -40.16 5.62
N THR A 147 -0.92 -40.77 6.28
CA THR A 147 0.49 -40.74 5.90
C THR A 147 0.69 -41.62 4.67
N GLY A 148 1.04 -41.01 3.54
CA GLY A 148 1.60 -41.71 2.38
C GLY A 148 3.09 -41.97 2.60
N GLY A 149 3.58 -43.13 2.16
CA GLY A 149 4.95 -43.60 2.37
C GLY A 149 6.04 -42.72 1.72
N SER A 150 7.27 -42.84 2.22
CA SER A 150 8.42 -42.05 1.80
C SER A 150 8.89 -42.39 0.39
N VAL A 151 9.44 -41.38 -0.31
CA VAL A 151 10.31 -41.59 -1.46
C VAL A 151 11.74 -41.24 -1.03
N GLY A 152 12.42 -42.22 -0.41
CA GLY A 152 13.84 -42.09 -0.03
C GLY A 152 14.13 -40.97 0.99
N CYS A 153 15.40 -40.56 1.09
CA CYS A 153 15.94 -39.69 2.14
C CYS A 153 16.25 -38.24 1.71
N SER A 154 15.48 -37.63 0.79
CA SER A 154 15.67 -36.19 0.44
C SER A 154 14.41 -35.57 -0.21
N ASP A 155 14.03 -34.36 0.23
CA ASP A 155 12.70 -33.76 -0.04
C ASP A 155 12.71 -32.73 -1.20
N HIS A 156 13.64 -32.83 -2.15
CA HIS A 156 13.76 -31.86 -3.24
C HIS A 156 13.68 -32.52 -4.62
N ALA A 157 12.52 -32.37 -5.28
CA ALA A 157 12.39 -32.61 -6.71
C ALA A 157 12.75 -31.34 -7.49
N VAL A 158 13.79 -31.41 -8.32
CA VAL A 158 14.11 -30.35 -9.28
C VAL A 158 13.13 -30.44 -10.45
N VAL A 159 12.29 -29.41 -10.60
CA VAL A 159 11.46 -29.23 -11.79
C VAL A 159 12.16 -28.27 -12.73
N GLU A 160 12.68 -28.80 -13.84
CA GLU A 160 13.26 -28.02 -14.93
C GLU A 160 12.26 -27.93 -16.09
N PHE A 161 11.97 -26.72 -16.57
CA PHE A 161 11.16 -26.51 -17.76
C PHE A 161 11.75 -25.42 -18.64
N THR A 162 11.71 -25.64 -19.96
CA THR A 162 12.21 -24.71 -20.96
C THR A 162 11.10 -23.75 -21.39
N VAL A 163 11.25 -22.45 -21.08
CA VAL A 163 10.30 -21.42 -21.53
C VAL A 163 10.66 -20.96 -22.95
N LEU A 164 9.90 -21.43 -23.94
CA LEU A 164 9.96 -20.89 -25.30
C LEU A 164 9.34 -19.48 -25.31
N LYS A 165 10.20 -18.46 -25.32
CA LYS A 165 9.79 -17.06 -25.28
C LYS A 165 9.39 -16.57 -26.68
N GLY A 166 8.17 -16.87 -27.10
CA GLY A 166 7.52 -16.13 -28.18
C GLY A 166 7.18 -14.72 -27.71
N THR A 167 7.97 -13.72 -28.07
CA THR A 167 7.63 -12.31 -27.80
C THR A 167 6.48 -11.87 -28.70
N ARG A 168 5.25 -12.20 -28.31
CA ARG A 168 4.08 -11.39 -28.69
C ARG A 168 3.97 -10.26 -27.67
N GLN A 169 4.36 -9.06 -28.07
CA GLN A 169 4.09 -7.85 -27.30
C GLN A 169 2.60 -7.52 -27.47
N THR A 170 1.73 -8.21 -26.75
CA THR A 170 0.32 -7.81 -26.64
C THR A 170 0.29 -6.49 -25.87
N ARG A 171 0.05 -5.38 -26.58
CA ARG A 171 -0.36 -4.12 -25.95
C ARG A 171 -1.67 -4.39 -25.22
N SER A 172 -1.63 -4.67 -23.92
CA SER A 172 -2.87 -4.71 -23.15
C SER A 172 -3.46 -3.30 -23.13
N VAL A 173 -4.53 -3.09 -23.89
CA VAL A 173 -5.32 -1.85 -23.84
C VAL A 173 -6.20 -1.94 -22.61
N VAL A 174 -5.60 -1.97 -21.41
CA VAL A 174 -6.37 -1.86 -20.17
C VAL A 174 -6.90 -0.44 -20.09
N ARG A 175 -8.22 -0.29 -20.21
CA ARG A 175 -8.92 0.98 -19.97
C ARG A 175 -9.02 1.18 -18.46
N THR A 176 -8.51 2.30 -17.95
CA THR A 176 -8.56 2.64 -16.53
C THR A 176 -9.43 3.89 -16.31
N LEU A 177 -10.18 3.91 -15.22
CA LEU A 177 -11.01 5.05 -14.84
C LEU A 177 -10.14 6.25 -14.46
N ASN A 178 -10.42 7.42 -15.03
CA ASN A 178 -9.68 8.64 -14.73
C ASN A 178 -10.38 9.47 -13.65
N PHE A 179 -10.09 9.15 -12.39
CA PHE A 179 -10.65 9.86 -11.23
C PHE A 179 -10.22 11.33 -11.12
N MET A 180 -9.21 11.79 -11.88
CA MET A 180 -8.79 13.21 -11.87
C MET A 180 -9.67 14.10 -12.74
N LYS A 181 -10.38 13.52 -13.72
CA LYS A 181 -11.33 14.21 -14.62
C LYS A 181 -12.79 13.80 -14.36
N ALA A 182 -13.06 13.11 -13.26
CA ALA A 182 -14.40 12.67 -12.89
C ALA A 182 -15.27 13.85 -12.45
N ASN A 183 -16.51 13.92 -12.92
CA ASN A 183 -17.48 14.87 -12.39
C ASN A 183 -18.08 14.31 -11.10
N LEU A 184 -17.42 14.59 -9.98
CA LEU A 184 -17.80 14.07 -8.66
C LEU A 184 -19.12 14.67 -8.13
N GLN A 185 -19.53 15.84 -8.64
CA GLN A 185 -20.81 16.44 -8.26
C GLN A 185 -21.99 15.66 -8.86
N VAL A 186 -21.93 15.35 -10.16
CA VAL A 186 -22.93 14.48 -10.80
C VAL A 186 -22.95 13.09 -10.15
N PHE A 187 -21.78 12.55 -9.82
CA PHE A 187 -21.67 11.31 -9.08
C PHE A 187 -22.43 11.39 -7.74
N LYS A 188 -22.16 12.44 -6.93
CA LYS A 188 -22.80 12.65 -5.62
C LYS A 188 -24.32 12.72 -5.75
N GLU A 189 -24.84 13.48 -6.72
CA GLU A 189 -26.28 13.61 -6.95
C GLU A 189 -26.94 12.30 -7.41
N LEU A 190 -26.27 11.50 -8.26
CA LEU A 190 -26.79 10.20 -8.66
C LEU A 190 -26.85 9.20 -7.51
N VAL A 191 -25.87 9.19 -6.62
CA VAL A 191 -25.88 8.33 -5.42
C VAL A 191 -26.96 8.77 -4.44
N LYS A 192 -27.14 10.08 -4.24
CA LYS A 192 -28.19 10.64 -3.35
C LYS A 192 -29.61 10.27 -3.78
N ARG A 193 -29.86 10.13 -5.08
CA ARG A 193 -31.18 9.75 -5.62
C ARG A 193 -31.64 8.35 -5.22
N THR A 194 -30.72 7.50 -4.75
CA THR A 194 -31.08 6.15 -4.31
C THR A 194 -31.73 6.23 -2.92
N PRO A 195 -32.96 5.72 -2.72
CA PRO A 195 -33.61 5.74 -1.42
C PRO A 195 -33.03 4.63 -0.52
N TRP A 196 -31.84 4.90 0.05
CA TRP A 196 -31.05 3.92 0.81
C TRP A 196 -31.83 3.23 1.93
N GLU A 197 -32.64 3.97 2.68
CA GLU A 197 -33.47 3.41 3.76
C GLU A 197 -34.45 2.34 3.28
N MET A 198 -35.06 2.54 2.11
CA MET A 198 -36.00 1.55 1.55
C MET A 198 -35.27 0.37 0.93
N VAL A 199 -34.20 0.66 0.19
CA VAL A 199 -33.45 -0.35 -0.57
C VAL A 199 -32.69 -1.30 0.36
N LEU A 200 -32.20 -0.77 1.48
CA LEU A 200 -31.50 -1.55 2.48
C LEU A 200 -32.45 -2.19 3.49
N ARG A 201 -33.74 -1.84 3.53
CA ARG A 201 -34.69 -2.42 4.50
C ARG A 201 -34.70 -3.96 4.42
N ASP A 202 -34.62 -4.60 5.58
CA ASP A 202 -34.66 -6.07 5.73
C ASP A 202 -33.61 -6.83 4.91
N LYS A 203 -32.46 -6.19 4.63
CA LYS A 203 -31.31 -6.81 3.97
C LYS A 203 -30.23 -7.18 4.98
N GLU A 204 -29.59 -8.32 4.77
CA GLU A 204 -28.41 -8.70 5.55
C GLU A 204 -27.19 -7.83 5.19
N ALA A 205 -26.14 -7.90 6.01
CA ALA A 205 -24.94 -7.08 5.83
C ALA A 205 -24.30 -7.26 4.45
N GLU A 206 -24.14 -8.50 3.99
CA GLU A 206 -23.58 -8.81 2.65
C GLU A 206 -24.46 -8.26 1.53
N GLN A 207 -25.78 -8.51 1.58
CA GLN A 207 -26.71 -8.02 0.57
C GLN A 207 -26.72 -6.49 0.51
N SER A 208 -26.71 -5.84 1.66
CA SER A 208 -26.67 -4.39 1.80
C SER A 208 -25.38 -3.81 1.19
N TRP A 209 -24.25 -4.47 1.45
CA TRP A 209 -22.96 -4.11 0.87
C TRP A 209 -22.95 -4.28 -0.66
N GLN A 210 -23.47 -5.39 -1.18
CA GLN A 210 -23.55 -5.62 -2.63
C GLN A 210 -24.38 -4.54 -3.32
N ILE A 211 -25.55 -4.19 -2.75
CA ILE A 211 -26.40 -3.15 -3.31
C ILE A 211 -25.69 -1.79 -3.35
N LEU A 212 -25.05 -1.40 -2.24
CA LEU A 212 -24.27 -0.17 -2.15
C LEU A 212 -23.12 -0.17 -3.17
N ARG A 213 -22.34 -1.26 -3.22
CA ARG A 213 -21.21 -1.45 -4.13
C ARG A 213 -21.63 -1.35 -5.58
N ASP A 214 -22.70 -2.03 -5.96
CA ASP A 214 -23.16 -2.10 -7.34
C ASP A 214 -23.76 -0.77 -7.79
N ALA A 215 -24.51 -0.08 -6.93
CA ALA A 215 -24.95 1.28 -7.19
C ALA A 215 -23.77 2.23 -7.42
N PHE A 216 -22.73 2.11 -6.60
CA PHE A 216 -21.51 2.90 -6.76
C PHE A 216 -20.80 2.59 -8.07
N HIS A 217 -20.66 1.31 -8.44
CA HIS A 217 -20.06 0.91 -9.71
C HIS A 217 -20.86 1.41 -10.91
N ARG A 218 -22.19 1.31 -10.88
CA ARG A 218 -23.07 1.86 -11.93
C ARG A 218 -22.85 3.35 -12.11
N VAL A 219 -22.90 4.13 -11.02
CA VAL A 219 -22.69 5.58 -11.06
C VAL A 219 -21.27 5.92 -11.51
N GLN A 220 -20.28 5.10 -11.14
CA GLN A 220 -18.88 5.27 -11.53
C GLN A 220 -18.66 5.07 -13.04
N GLU A 221 -19.34 4.10 -13.66
CA GLU A 221 -19.24 3.91 -15.11
C GLU A 221 -19.86 5.07 -15.90
N VAL A 222 -20.93 5.68 -15.38
CA VAL A 222 -21.60 6.83 -16.00
C VAL A 222 -20.84 8.13 -15.79
N SER A 223 -20.26 8.33 -14.61
CA SER A 223 -19.69 9.64 -14.20
C SER A 223 -18.20 9.79 -14.48
N ILE A 224 -17.49 8.70 -14.77
CA ILE A 224 -16.03 8.69 -14.95
C ILE A 224 -15.67 8.24 -16.36
N SER A 225 -15.10 9.17 -17.14
CA SER A 225 -14.58 8.83 -18.48
C SER A 225 -13.46 7.78 -18.39
N ARG A 226 -13.66 6.68 -19.13
CA ARG A 226 -12.62 5.65 -19.33
C ARG A 226 -11.50 6.25 -20.16
N CYS A 227 -10.31 6.38 -19.58
CA CYS A 227 -9.12 6.81 -20.30
C CYS A 227 -8.29 5.57 -20.68
N LYS A 228 -7.70 5.59 -21.87
CA LYS A 228 -6.62 4.64 -22.19
C LYS A 228 -5.54 4.81 -21.13
N LYS A 229 -5.07 3.71 -20.54
CA LYS A 229 -3.87 3.75 -19.70
C LYS A 229 -2.74 4.25 -20.60
N THR A 230 -2.43 5.54 -20.52
CA THR A 230 -1.20 6.05 -21.09
C THR A 230 -0.12 5.34 -20.28
N SER A 231 0.65 4.45 -20.92
CA SER A 231 1.87 3.91 -20.32
C SER A 231 2.57 5.09 -19.68
N LYS A 232 2.80 5.05 -18.36
CA LYS A 232 3.40 6.14 -17.56
C LYS A 232 4.22 7.00 -18.49
N LYS A 233 3.73 8.19 -18.88
CA LYS A 233 4.56 9.14 -19.62
C LYS A 233 5.73 9.32 -18.66
N GLY A 234 6.89 8.76 -19.03
CA GLY A 234 7.97 8.48 -18.08
C GLY A 234 8.12 9.70 -17.20
N LYS A 235 8.02 9.53 -15.87
CA LYS A 235 8.17 10.64 -14.92
C LYS A 235 9.35 11.45 -15.45
N ARG A 236 9.10 12.71 -15.80
CA ARG A 236 10.13 13.59 -16.32
C ARG A 236 11.30 13.47 -15.36
N GLN A 237 12.44 13.01 -15.87
CA GLN A 237 13.61 12.77 -15.02
C GLN A 237 13.89 14.07 -14.27
N ALA A 238 14.13 14.01 -12.97
CA ALA A 238 14.20 15.22 -12.14
C ALA A 238 15.32 16.18 -12.58
N TRP A 239 16.38 15.65 -13.23
CA TRP A 239 17.47 16.43 -13.82
C TRP A 239 17.11 17.09 -15.18
N LEU A 240 16.01 16.68 -15.83
CA LEU A 240 15.66 17.10 -17.19
C LEU A 240 14.81 18.37 -17.17
N SER A 241 15.48 19.53 -17.12
CA SER A 241 14.84 20.86 -17.17
C SER A 241 14.18 21.16 -18.53
N HIS A 242 13.42 22.26 -18.63
CA HIS A 242 12.74 22.64 -19.88
C HIS A 242 13.76 23.12 -20.92
N ASP A 243 14.71 23.95 -20.49
CA ASP A 243 15.84 24.39 -21.28
C ASP A 243 16.66 23.22 -21.85
N LEU A 244 17.00 22.23 -21.02
CA LEU A 244 17.77 21.06 -21.47
C LEU A 244 17.01 20.22 -22.50
N LEU A 245 15.68 20.15 -22.36
CA LEU A 245 14.81 19.44 -23.30
C LEU A 245 14.74 20.15 -24.65
N VAL A 246 14.73 21.50 -24.66
CA VAL A 246 14.80 22.30 -25.89
C VAL A 246 16.14 22.06 -26.60
N LYS A 247 17.26 22.08 -25.87
CA LYS A 247 18.60 21.79 -26.42
C LYS A 247 18.71 20.37 -26.99
N LEU A 248 18.17 19.36 -26.30
CA LEU A 248 18.14 17.98 -26.81
C LEU A 248 17.28 17.82 -28.07
N LYS A 249 16.21 18.61 -28.21
CA LYS A 249 15.41 18.66 -29.45
C LYS A 249 16.17 19.34 -30.58
N ALA A 250 16.82 20.47 -30.31
CA ALA A 250 17.66 21.17 -31.28
C ALA A 250 18.79 20.26 -31.82
N LYS A 251 19.47 19.51 -30.94
CA LYS A 251 20.46 18.51 -31.35
C LYS A 251 19.88 17.42 -32.25
N LYS A 252 18.67 16.92 -31.95
CA LYS A 252 18.00 15.91 -32.79
C LYS A 252 17.65 16.45 -34.17
N GLU A 253 17.27 17.72 -34.23
CA GLU A 253 17.00 18.41 -35.48
C GLU A 253 18.28 18.61 -36.29
N LEU A 254 19.37 19.02 -35.64
CA LEU A 254 20.70 19.10 -36.28
C LEU A 254 21.19 17.74 -36.79
N HIS A 255 20.91 16.65 -36.08
CA HIS A 255 21.21 15.30 -36.59
C HIS A 255 20.40 14.97 -37.85
N ARG A 256 19.14 15.41 -37.92
CA ARG A 256 18.29 15.23 -39.10
C ARG A 256 18.83 16.02 -40.29
N GLN A 257 19.24 17.26 -40.05
CA GLN A 257 19.82 18.14 -41.06
C GLN A 257 21.20 17.65 -41.54
N PHE A 258 22.05 17.16 -40.61
CA PHE A 258 23.31 16.50 -40.95
C PHE A 258 23.11 15.25 -41.82
N ARG A 259 22.07 14.45 -41.55
CA ARG A 259 21.70 13.28 -42.38
C ARG A 259 21.15 13.65 -43.76
N GLN A 260 20.83 14.92 -43.99
CA GLN A 260 20.36 15.48 -45.25
C GLN A 260 21.44 16.37 -45.92
N ASP A 261 22.69 16.29 -45.45
CA ASP A 261 23.85 17.08 -45.90
C ASP A 261 23.63 18.62 -45.83
N GLN A 262 22.69 19.07 -45.01
CA GLN A 262 22.34 20.49 -44.83
C GLN A 262 23.20 21.21 -43.77
N VAL A 263 23.90 20.45 -42.92
CA VAL A 263 24.69 20.95 -41.79
C VAL A 263 26.02 20.21 -41.75
N SER A 264 27.10 20.93 -41.45
CA SER A 264 28.44 20.32 -41.39
C SER A 264 28.56 19.35 -40.21
N TRP A 265 29.46 18.38 -40.34
CA TRP A 265 29.71 17.45 -39.24
C TRP A 265 30.26 18.16 -37.99
N GLU A 266 31.00 19.26 -38.16
CA GLU A 266 31.57 20.06 -37.08
C GLU A 266 30.48 20.73 -36.23
N GLU A 267 29.49 21.34 -36.89
CA GLU A 267 28.34 21.95 -36.21
C GLU A 267 27.49 20.92 -35.44
N TYR A 268 27.24 19.75 -36.03
CA TYR A 268 26.54 18.67 -35.34
C TYR A 268 27.34 18.10 -34.16
N ARG A 269 28.66 17.96 -34.33
CA ARG A 269 29.58 17.43 -33.30
C ARG A 269 29.64 18.39 -32.10
N ASP A 270 29.72 19.70 -32.34
CA ASP A 270 29.78 20.71 -31.28
C ASP A 270 28.46 20.81 -30.51
N ALA A 271 27.32 20.82 -31.21
CA ALA A 271 26.00 20.75 -30.56
C ALA A 271 25.82 19.46 -29.74
N THR A 272 26.39 18.35 -30.20
CA THR A 272 26.38 17.07 -29.48
C THR A 272 27.23 17.10 -28.21
N ARG A 273 28.42 17.71 -28.26
CA ARG A 273 29.31 17.89 -27.10
C ARG A 273 28.63 18.78 -26.06
N LEU A 274 28.13 19.94 -26.48
CA LEU A 274 27.43 20.88 -25.60
C LEU A 274 26.23 20.24 -24.89
N CYS A 275 25.38 19.51 -25.63
CA CYS A 275 24.25 18.79 -25.03
C CYS A 275 24.71 17.71 -24.04
N ARG A 276 25.82 17.02 -24.30
CA ARG A 276 26.36 15.99 -23.41
C ARG A 276 26.86 16.61 -22.10
N ASP A 277 27.56 17.74 -22.18
CA ASP A 277 28.10 18.42 -21.01
C ASP A 277 26.98 19.01 -20.14
N GLU A 278 25.97 19.61 -20.74
CA GLU A 278 24.81 20.14 -20.02
C GLU A 278 23.99 19.03 -19.33
N VAL A 279 23.83 17.87 -19.98
CA VAL A 279 23.21 16.69 -19.34
C VAL A 279 24.05 16.21 -18.16
N ARG A 280 25.38 16.18 -18.29
CA ARG A 280 26.28 15.77 -17.20
C ARG A 280 26.17 16.74 -16.02
N LYS A 281 26.25 18.05 -16.25
CA LYS A 281 26.09 19.08 -15.21
C LYS A 281 24.74 18.99 -14.49
N ALA A 282 23.65 18.78 -15.25
CA ALA A 282 22.31 18.67 -14.69
C ALA A 282 22.14 17.45 -13.77
N LYS A 283 22.76 16.31 -14.13
CA LYS A 283 22.75 15.10 -13.28
C LYS A 283 23.58 15.30 -12.00
N VAL A 284 24.79 15.83 -12.11
CA VAL A 284 25.65 16.12 -10.95
C VAL A 284 24.97 17.09 -9.98
N ARG A 285 24.30 18.13 -10.51
CA ARG A 285 23.55 19.09 -9.69
C ARG A 285 22.36 18.45 -8.95
N LEU A 286 21.67 17.49 -9.58
CA LEU A 286 20.62 16.74 -8.91
C LEU A 286 21.19 15.87 -7.78
N GLU A 287 22.30 15.18 -8.01
CA GLU A 287 22.97 14.36 -7.00
C GLU A 287 23.44 15.19 -5.80
N LEU A 288 24.02 16.38 -6.04
CA LEU A 288 24.40 17.32 -4.98
C LEU A 288 23.19 17.83 -4.18
N ASN A 289 22.08 18.15 -4.84
CA ASN A 289 20.85 18.57 -4.16
C ASN A 289 20.27 17.45 -3.29
N LEU A 290 20.22 16.21 -3.82
CA LEU A 290 19.79 15.04 -3.06
C LEU A 290 20.68 14.81 -1.83
N ALA A 291 22.00 14.95 -1.97
CA ALA A 291 22.93 14.80 -0.85
C ALA A 291 22.73 15.88 0.23
N ARG A 292 22.39 17.12 -0.15
CA ARG A 292 22.06 18.22 0.78
C ARG A 292 20.73 18.00 1.49
N ASP A 293 19.72 17.53 0.77
CA ASP A 293 18.38 17.31 1.31
C ASP A 293 18.33 16.15 2.33
N VAL A 294 19.19 15.14 2.17
CA VAL A 294 19.36 14.05 3.15
C VAL A 294 19.83 14.57 4.51
N ASN A 295 20.69 15.59 4.55
CA ASN A 295 21.15 16.20 5.80
C ASN A 295 20.09 17.08 6.47
N ASN A 296 19.12 17.61 5.72
CA ASN A 296 18.09 18.52 6.22
C ASN A 296 16.75 17.82 6.50
N SER A 297 16.49 16.64 5.95
CA SER A 297 15.23 15.91 6.16
C SER A 297 15.36 14.84 7.26
N LYS A 298 14.89 15.17 8.48
CA LYS A 298 14.77 14.20 9.59
C LYS A 298 13.66 13.15 9.40
N LYS A 299 13.01 13.08 8.23
CA LYS A 299 11.97 12.10 7.91
C LYS A 299 11.98 11.78 6.42
N GLY A 300 12.67 10.72 6.06
CA GLY A 300 12.77 10.23 4.69
C GLY A 300 13.10 8.74 4.60
N PHE A 301 12.39 7.92 5.38
CA PHE A 301 12.20 6.48 5.15
C PHE A 301 10.72 6.16 5.28
#